data_AF-F4KSK9-F1
#
_entry.id   AF-F4KSK9-F1
#
_cell.length_a   1.000
_cell.length_b   1.000
_cell.length_c   1.000
_cell.angle_alpha   90.00
_cell.angle_beta   90.00
_cell.angle_gamma   90.00
#
_symmetry.space_group_name_H-M   'P 1'
#
loop_
_entity.id
_entity.type
_entity.pdbx_description
1 polymer ?
#
loop_
_entity_poly.entity_id
_entity_poly.type
_entity_poly.pdbx_seq_one_letter_code
_entity_poly.pdbx_strand_id
1 'polypeptide(L)'
;MNKSLLLLLLFISCACKKREEASPNLPACLKTLVADKQQSASLQTIRLQKIKGEKHYWLNTDARHLDGAEYIVNASCDTVCLICTECIPPECMKKYGDEEDWKIIWRK
;
A
#
# COMPACT_ATOMS: atom_id res chain seq x y z
N MET A 1 -14.74 -3.50 59.55
CA MET A 1 -13.54 -2.70 59.21
C MET A 1 -13.25 -2.91 57.74
N ASN A 2 -13.71 -1.98 56.91
CA ASN A 2 -13.56 -2.02 55.46
C ASN A 2 -12.26 -1.30 55.10
N LYS A 3 -11.35 -1.98 54.40
CA LYS A 3 -10.16 -1.36 53.81
C LYS A 3 -10.21 -1.56 52.31
N SER A 4 -10.51 -0.46 51.63
CA SER A 4 -10.24 -0.21 50.22
C SER A 4 -8.80 -0.53 49.85
N LEU A 5 -8.58 -1.06 48.64
CA LEU A 5 -7.59 -0.58 47.65
C LEU A 5 -7.74 -1.44 46.39
N LEU A 6 -8.54 -0.99 45.42
CA LEU A 6 -8.05 -0.48 44.13
C LEU A 6 -6.78 -1.21 43.63
N LEU A 7 -6.96 -2.28 42.87
CA LEU A 7 -5.94 -2.75 41.94
C LEU A 7 -6.26 -2.18 40.56
N LEU A 8 -5.44 -1.18 40.25
CA LEU A 8 -5.34 -0.38 39.05
C LEU A 8 -5.63 -1.17 37.77
N LEU A 9 -6.52 -0.59 36.97
CA LEU A 9 -6.68 -0.84 35.56
C LEU A 9 -5.31 -0.78 34.86
N LEU A 10 -4.83 -1.92 34.39
CA LEU A 10 -3.86 -2.01 33.31
C LEU A 10 -4.58 -1.61 32.01
N PHE A 11 -4.86 -0.31 31.87
CA PHE A 11 -5.01 0.31 30.58
C PHE A 11 -3.64 0.23 29.91
N ILE A 12 -3.36 -0.91 29.28
CA ILE A 12 -2.38 -0.99 28.22
C ILE A 12 -2.90 -0.02 27.17
N SER A 13 -2.32 1.18 27.21
CA SER A 13 -2.43 2.18 26.17
C SER A 13 -1.99 1.49 24.89
N CYS A 14 -2.97 0.97 24.16
CA CYS A 14 -2.83 0.76 22.74
C CYS A 14 -2.52 2.15 22.18
N ALA A 15 -1.23 2.44 22.06
CA ALA A 15 -0.75 3.59 21.33
C ALA A 15 -1.25 3.37 19.91
N CYS A 16 -2.43 3.92 19.64
CA CYS A 16 -3.01 4.01 18.33
C CYS A 16 -2.01 4.84 17.53
N LYS A 17 -1.09 4.17 16.82
CA LYS A 17 -0.23 4.83 15.84
C LYS A 17 -1.20 5.64 14.99
N LYS A 18 -1.06 6.97 15.00
CA LYS A 18 -1.83 7.86 14.13
C LYS A 18 -1.76 7.22 12.74
N ARG A 19 -2.93 6.78 12.27
CA ARG A 19 -3.13 6.27 10.92
C ARG A 19 -2.60 7.38 10.01
N GLU A 20 -1.46 7.16 9.34
CA GLU A 20 -0.96 8.12 8.37
C GLU A 20 -2.10 8.35 7.39
N GLU A 21 -2.68 9.55 7.40
CA GLU A 21 -3.70 9.94 6.44
C GLU A 21 -3.08 9.82 5.05
N ALA A 22 -3.79 9.11 4.17
CA ALA A 22 -3.43 8.94 2.77
C ALA A 22 -3.01 10.29 2.17
N SER A 23 -1.80 10.36 1.61
CA SER A 23 -1.29 11.61 1.07
C SER A 23 -2.19 12.06 -0.11
N PRO A 24 -2.74 13.29 -0.11
CA PRO A 24 -3.73 13.73 -1.09
C PRO A 24 -3.18 13.92 -2.53
N ASN A 25 -1.88 13.64 -2.76
CA ASN A 25 -1.19 13.96 -4.01
C ASN A 25 -0.97 12.73 -4.91
N LEU A 26 -2.05 12.02 -5.25
CA LEU A 26 -2.04 11.05 -6.34
C LEU A 26 -1.92 11.77 -7.70
N PRO A 27 -1.19 11.20 -8.69
CA PRO A 27 -1.27 11.62 -10.09
C PRO A 27 -2.72 11.58 -10.61
N ALA A 28 -3.04 12.40 -11.61
CA ALA A 28 -4.40 12.51 -12.16
C ALA A 28 -4.97 11.16 -12.62
N CYS A 29 -4.14 10.33 -13.28
CA CYS A 29 -4.54 9.00 -13.73
C CYS A 29 -4.90 8.06 -12.56
N LEU A 30 -4.14 8.08 -11.46
CA LEU A 30 -4.47 7.29 -10.27
C LEU A 30 -5.71 7.83 -9.55
N LYS A 31 -5.95 9.14 -9.57
CA LYS A 31 -7.20 9.74 -9.07
C LYS A 31 -8.41 9.22 -9.84
N THR A 32 -8.32 9.19 -11.16
CA THR A 32 -9.38 8.62 -12.01
C THR A 32 -9.57 7.14 -11.74
N LEU A 33 -8.49 6.37 -11.62
CA LEU A 33 -8.53 4.93 -11.34
C LEU A 33 -9.24 4.61 -10.02
N VAL A 34 -8.91 5.33 -8.93
CA VAL A 34 -9.55 5.08 -7.62
C VAL A 34 -10.98 5.63 -7.53
N ALA A 35 -11.35 6.60 -8.37
CA ALA A 35 -12.72 7.12 -8.45
C ALA A 35 -13.66 6.19 -9.23
N ASP A 36 -13.12 5.42 -10.18
CA ASP A 36 -13.86 4.42 -10.93
C ASP A 36 -14.02 3.14 -10.09
N LYS A 37 -15.27 2.85 -9.67
CA LYS A 37 -15.59 1.68 -8.84
C LYS A 37 -15.33 0.34 -9.52
N GLN A 38 -15.42 0.27 -10.85
CA GLN A 38 -15.19 -0.95 -11.61
C GLN A 38 -13.68 -1.21 -11.71
N GLN A 39 -12.90 -0.18 -12.01
CA GLN A 39 -11.44 -0.30 -12.15
C GLN A 39 -10.73 -0.50 -10.79
N SER A 40 -11.23 0.11 -9.72
CA SER A 40 -10.68 -0.02 -8.36
C SER A 40 -11.30 -1.17 -7.55
N ALA A 41 -12.09 -2.05 -8.17
CA ALA A 41 -12.83 -3.10 -7.46
C ALA A 41 -11.88 -4.02 -6.65
N SER A 42 -10.77 -4.44 -7.25
CA SER A 42 -9.76 -5.32 -6.65
C SER A 42 -8.62 -4.59 -5.94
N LEU A 43 -8.47 -3.27 -6.14
CA LEU A 43 -7.36 -2.50 -5.58
C LEU A 43 -7.51 -2.35 -4.05
N GLN A 44 -6.46 -2.72 -3.31
CA GLN A 44 -6.42 -2.62 -1.85
C GLN A 44 -5.57 -1.42 -1.40
N THR A 45 -4.39 -1.26 -1.98
CA THR A 45 -3.48 -0.14 -1.68
C THR A 45 -2.80 0.41 -2.92
N ILE A 46 -2.43 1.69 -2.86
CA ILE A 46 -1.42 2.27 -3.75
C ILE A 46 -0.21 2.55 -2.88
N ARG A 47 0.93 1.96 -3.25
CA ARG A 47 2.18 2.13 -2.53
C ARG A 47 3.17 2.90 -3.39
N LEU A 48 3.95 3.78 -2.78
CA LEU A 48 4.89 4.68 -3.43
C LEU A 48 6.31 4.29 -3.05
N GLN A 49 7.16 4.18 -4.05
CA GLN A 49 8.61 4.18 -3.89
C GLN A 49 9.23 5.23 -4.81
N LYS A 50 10.34 5.83 -4.37
CA LYS A 50 11.11 6.76 -5.19
C LYS A 50 12.41 6.09 -5.64
N ILE A 51 12.58 5.90 -6.94
CA ILE A 51 13.79 5.31 -7.52
C ILE A 51 14.53 6.42 -8.26
N LYS A 52 15.73 6.78 -7.80
CA LYS A 52 16.54 7.87 -8.41
C LYS A 52 15.79 9.20 -8.60
N GLY A 53 14.83 9.49 -7.72
CA GLY A 53 13.99 10.69 -7.78
C GLY A 53 12.67 10.53 -8.55
N GLU A 54 12.49 9.45 -9.31
CA GLU A 54 11.25 9.13 -10.02
C GLU A 54 10.25 8.45 -9.08
N LYS A 55 8.97 8.81 -9.19
CA LYS A 55 7.89 8.23 -8.38
C LYS A 55 7.30 7.01 -9.08
N HIS A 56 7.38 5.86 -8.43
CA HIS A 56 6.77 4.61 -8.88
C HIS A 56 5.65 4.22 -7.92
N TYR A 57 4.57 3.70 -8.47
CA TYR A 57 3.33 3.40 -7.76
C TYR A 57 2.97 1.94 -7.96
N TRP A 58 3.01 1.14 -6.90
CA TRP A 58 2.52 -0.24 -6.92
C TRP A 58 1.02 -0.24 -6.65
N LEU A 59 0.27 -0.71 -7.65
CA LEU A 59 -1.17 -0.95 -7.61
C LEU A 59 -1.40 -2.34 -7.01
N ASN A 60 -1.44 -2.40 -5.69
CA ASN A 60 -1.51 -3.64 -4.94
C ASN A 60 -2.98 -4.05 -4.72
N THR A 61 -3.30 -5.26 -5.15
CA THR A 61 -4.62 -5.89 -5.05
C THR A 61 -4.66 -6.97 -3.98
N ASP A 62 -3.56 -7.19 -3.26
CA ASP A 62 -3.32 -8.35 -2.37
C ASP A 62 -3.50 -9.69 -3.11
N ALA A 63 -3.21 -9.71 -4.41
CA ALA A 63 -3.34 -10.91 -5.23
C ALA A 63 -2.39 -12.01 -4.72
N ARG A 64 -2.93 -13.21 -4.48
CA ARG A 64 -2.17 -14.42 -4.14
C ARG A 64 -2.37 -15.47 -5.23
N HIS A 65 -1.37 -16.31 -5.44
CA HIS A 65 -1.49 -17.44 -6.37
C HIS A 65 -2.00 -17.02 -7.76
N LEU A 66 -3.19 -17.52 -8.12
CA LEU A 66 -3.86 -17.33 -9.40
C LEU A 66 -4.78 -16.09 -9.43
N ASP A 67 -4.75 -15.23 -8.40
CA ASP A 67 -5.61 -14.04 -8.30
C ASP A 67 -5.29 -12.99 -9.39
N GLY A 68 -4.14 -13.11 -10.04
CA GLY A 68 -3.73 -12.30 -11.18
C GLY A 68 -2.39 -11.60 -10.97
N ALA A 69 -2.12 -10.64 -11.86
CA ALA A 69 -0.93 -9.82 -11.80
C ALA A 69 -1.22 -8.45 -11.17
N GLU A 70 -0.25 -7.93 -10.44
CA GLU A 70 -0.21 -6.56 -9.96
C GLU A 70 0.74 -5.72 -10.81
N TYR A 71 0.60 -4.40 -10.75
CA TYR A 71 1.32 -3.50 -11.65
C TYR A 71 2.05 -2.42 -10.86
N ILE A 72 3.26 -2.11 -11.31
CA ILE A 72 3.96 -0.90 -10.91
C ILE A 72 3.90 0.08 -12.07
N VAL A 73 3.44 1.30 -11.80
CA VAL A 73 3.34 2.37 -12.78
C VAL A 73 4.19 3.58 -12.41
N ASN A 74 4.62 4.37 -13.39
CA ASN A 74 5.32 5.64 -13.15
C ASN A 74 4.32 6.79 -12.86
N ALA A 75 4.82 8.03 -12.74
CA ALA A 75 3.99 9.21 -12.52
C ALA A 75 3.04 9.55 -13.68
N SER A 76 3.31 9.05 -14.88
CA SER A 76 2.45 9.14 -16.07
C SER A 76 1.46 7.98 -16.17
N CYS A 77 1.45 7.05 -15.20
CA CYS A 77 0.72 5.79 -15.22
C CYS A 77 1.12 4.80 -16.32
N ASP A 78 2.32 4.93 -16.89
CA ASP A 78 2.86 3.88 -17.74
C ASP A 78 3.26 2.70 -16.88
N THR A 79 2.91 1.48 -17.31
CA THR A 79 3.34 0.26 -16.64
C THR A 79 4.84 0.07 -16.83
N VAL A 80 5.57 0.06 -15.71
CA VAL A 80 7.02 -0.11 -15.69
C VAL A 80 7.45 -1.48 -15.14
N CYS A 81 6.54 -2.18 -14.44
CA CYS A 81 6.75 -3.55 -14.01
C CYS A 81 5.42 -4.27 -13.77
N LEU A 82 5.42 -5.59 -13.95
CA LEU A 82 4.29 -6.49 -13.73
C LEU A 82 4.71 -7.53 -12.69
N ILE A 83 4.04 -7.56 -11.55
CA ILE A 83 4.29 -8.53 -10.49
C ILE A 83 3.27 -9.67 -10.67
N CYS A 84 3.74 -10.90 -10.75
CA CYS A 84 2.84 -12.04 -10.64
C CYS A 84 3.42 -13.09 -9.70
N THR A 85 2.56 -13.56 -8.80
CA THR A 85 2.93 -14.37 -7.63
C THR A 85 3.42 -15.77 -8.01
N GLU A 86 2.96 -16.32 -9.14
CA GLU A 86 3.35 -17.65 -9.63
C GLU A 86 4.27 -17.61 -10.86
N CYS A 87 4.85 -16.46 -11.17
CA CYS A 87 5.78 -16.31 -12.29
C CYS A 87 7.24 -16.26 -11.83
N ILE A 88 8.14 -16.47 -12.79
CA ILE A 88 9.51 -16.00 -12.65
C ILE A 88 9.46 -14.48 -12.45
N PRO A 89 10.01 -13.94 -11.35
CA PRO A 89 10.02 -12.49 -11.11
C PRO A 89 10.64 -11.77 -12.30
N PRO A 90 10.00 -10.73 -12.85
CA PRO A 90 10.54 -10.05 -14.01
C PRO A 90 11.81 -9.27 -13.65
N GLU A 91 12.68 -9.04 -14.63
CA GLU A 91 13.93 -8.28 -14.45
C GLU A 91 13.69 -6.88 -13.85
N CYS A 92 12.55 -6.25 -14.13
CA CYS A 92 12.21 -4.94 -13.57
C CYS A 92 12.12 -4.95 -12.04
N MET A 93 11.78 -6.08 -11.41
CA MET A 93 11.68 -6.18 -9.95
C MET A 93 13.02 -6.00 -9.25
N LYS A 94 14.14 -6.26 -9.92
CA LYS A 94 15.49 -6.05 -9.37
C LYS A 94 15.79 -4.58 -9.02
N LYS A 95 14.98 -3.64 -9.51
CA LYS A 95 15.14 -2.20 -9.25
C LYS A 95 14.50 -1.75 -7.94
N TYR A 96 13.62 -2.57 -7.38
CA TYR A 96 12.82 -2.23 -6.21
C TYR A 96 13.37 -2.95 -4.98
N GLY A 97 13.21 -2.30 -3.83
CA GLY A 97 13.57 -2.90 -2.54
C GLY A 97 12.51 -3.89 -2.04
N ASP A 98 12.62 -4.24 -0.76
CA ASP A 98 11.66 -5.12 -0.11
C ASP A 98 10.29 -4.45 0.02
N GLU A 99 9.24 -5.22 0.30
CA GLU A 99 7.87 -4.71 0.45
C GLU A 99 7.77 -3.57 1.50
N GLU A 100 8.61 -3.62 2.54
CA GLU A 100 8.67 -2.62 3.61
C GLU A 100 9.20 -1.25 3.14
N ASP A 101 9.91 -1.19 2.02
CA ASP A 101 10.42 0.06 1.43
C ASP A 101 9.33 0.86 0.70
N TRP A 102 8.14 0.28 0.53
CA TRP A 102 7.01 0.91 -0.14
C TRP A 102 6.11 1.64 0.84
N LYS A 103 5.98 2.97 0.67
CA LYS A 103 5.07 3.77 1.49
C LYS A 103 3.64 3.68 0.98
N ILE A 104 2.71 3.22 1.80
CA ILE A 104 1.28 3.26 1.46
C ILE A 104 0.83 4.73 1.40
N ILE A 105 0.29 5.15 0.26
CA ILE A 105 -0.20 6.53 0.05
C ILE A 105 -1.71 6.59 -0.22
N TRP A 106 -2.34 5.46 -0.52
CA TRP A 106 -3.78 5.30 -0.62
C TRP A 106 -4.16 3.89 -0.17
N ARG A 107 -5.32 3.76 0.46
CA ARG A 107 -5.92 2.49 0.88
C ARG A 107 -7.44 2.59 0.72
N LYS A 108 -8.06 1.49 0.31
CA LYS A 108 -9.52 1.37 0.22
C LYS A 108 -10.22 1.41 1.57
#